data_AF-A0AAP2E099-F1
#
_entry.id   AF-A0AAP2E099-F1
#
_cell.length_a   1.000
_cell.length_b   1.000
_cell.length_c   1.000
_cell.angle_alpha   90.00
_cell.angle_beta   90.00
_cell.angle_gamma   90.00
#
_symmetry.space_group_name_H-M   'P 1'
#
loop_
_entity.id
_entity.type
_entity.pdbx_description
1 polymer ?
#
loop_
_entity_poly.entity_id
_entity_poly.type
_entity_poly.pdbx_seq_one_letter_code
_entity_poly.pdbx_strand_id
1 'polypeptide(L)'
;MNPLFLIPVAVVIAGAFFMIYMNKKHSAAKSEIDLDHERTKYDQYKQELLATDFSQLKQWIKGKSIDAFTSASAPQSTANKVQEMVTDGIKNVALSAVGVKIKRVETDCFWVLSGSNLYFFSTNTVGELDETIVFDNFRIEKAQLQYGGILKSQLGAYSKSSEEYLPKTHIITFDMEGGPLSLEIHDRLNYITDPTDMLNLKKQLEARVKYQVVGERFLSILQNKFPDLKIT
;
A
#
# COMPACT_ATOMS: atom_id res chain seq x y z
N MET A 1 -47.09 28.64 11.45
CA MET A 1 -46.13 27.57 11.12
C MET A 1 -45.35 27.24 12.38
N ASN A 2 -45.31 25.96 12.78
CA ASN A 2 -44.69 25.53 14.02
C ASN A 2 -43.15 25.60 13.86
N PRO A 3 -42.40 26.36 14.69
CA PRO A 3 -40.95 26.52 14.55
C PRO A 3 -40.17 25.19 14.59
N LEU A 4 -40.78 24.13 15.11
CA LEU A 4 -40.24 22.77 15.13
C LEU A 4 -39.99 22.16 13.74
N PHE A 5 -40.71 22.60 12.69
CA PHE A 5 -40.49 22.15 11.30
C PHE A 5 -39.48 22.99 10.53
N LEU A 6 -39.11 24.18 11.03
CA LEU A 6 -38.10 25.04 10.40
C LEU A 6 -36.68 24.57 10.71
N ILE A 7 -36.47 23.99 11.90
CA ILE A 7 -35.17 23.47 12.34
C ILE A 7 -34.64 22.37 11.40
N PRO A 8 -35.37 21.27 11.09
CA PRO A 8 -34.86 20.23 10.20
C PRO A 8 -34.61 20.74 8.78
N VAL A 9 -35.44 21.67 8.27
CA VAL A 9 -35.24 22.29 6.95
C VAL A 9 -33.97 23.14 6.93
N ALA A 10 -33.72 23.94 7.96
CA ALA A 10 -32.52 24.75 8.09
C ALA A 10 -31.25 23.89 8.17
N VAL A 11 -31.28 22.76 8.88
CA VAL A 11 -30.15 21.82 8.95
C VAL A 11 -29.85 21.18 7.59
N VAL A 12 -30.87 20.78 6.83
CA VAL A 12 -30.69 20.20 5.48
C VAL A 12 -30.07 21.23 4.53
N ILE A 13 -30.57 22.47 4.56
CA ILE A 13 -30.05 23.56 3.73
C ILE A 13 -28.60 23.89 4.13
N ALA A 14 -28.31 24.03 5.42
CA ALA A 14 -26.95 24.28 5.92
C ALA A 14 -25.99 23.14 5.53
N GLY A 15 -26.43 21.88 5.64
CA GLY A 15 -25.67 20.71 5.21
C GLY A 15 -25.38 20.71 3.71
N ALA A 16 -26.35 21.08 2.87
CA ALA A 16 -26.15 21.20 1.43
C ALA A 16 -25.15 22.30 1.07
N PHE A 17 -25.26 23.49 1.68
CA PHE A 17 -24.28 24.57 1.48
C PHE A 17 -22.89 24.19 1.95
N PHE A 18 -22.78 23.50 3.09
CA PHE A 18 -21.52 22.99 3.61
C PHE A 18 -20.87 21.98 2.65
N MET A 19 -21.64 21.03 2.12
CA MET A 19 -21.16 20.08 1.10
C MET A 19 -20.68 20.77 -0.17
N ILE A 20 -21.43 21.75 -0.69
CA ILE A 20 -21.03 22.52 -1.89
C ILE A 20 -19.74 23.30 -1.63
N TYR A 21 -19.63 23.95 -0.47
CA TYR A 21 -18.44 24.71 -0.08
C TYR A 21 -17.20 23.78 0.04
N MET A 22 -17.34 22.64 0.70
CA MET A 22 -16.27 21.65 0.82
C MET A 22 -15.84 21.09 -0.54
N ASN A 23 -16.77 20.75 -1.43
CA ASN A 23 -16.46 20.24 -2.77
C ASN A 23 -15.69 21.26 -3.61
N LYS A 24 -16.05 22.55 -3.53
CA LYS A 24 -15.29 23.62 -4.21
C LYS A 24 -13.86 23.72 -3.68
N LYS A 25 -13.68 23.68 -2.35
CA LYS A 25 -12.35 23.69 -1.72
C LYS A 25 -11.52 22.46 -2.12
N HIS A 26 -12.16 21.29 -2.23
CA HIS A 26 -11.53 20.06 -2.71
C HIS A 26 -11.04 20.18 -4.15
N SER A 27 -11.90 20.65 -5.05
CA SER A 27 -11.52 20.81 -6.47
C SER A 27 -10.40 21.83 -6.64
N ALA A 28 -10.44 22.95 -5.92
CA ALA A 28 -9.42 23.99 -5.97
C ALA A 28 -8.07 23.48 -5.45
N ALA A 29 -8.05 22.81 -4.30
CA ALA A 29 -6.83 22.23 -3.74
C ALA A 29 -6.25 21.13 -4.64
N LYS A 30 -7.10 20.30 -5.25
CA LYS A 30 -6.65 19.28 -6.21
C LYS A 30 -6.04 19.90 -7.47
N SER A 31 -6.62 20.99 -8.00
CA SER A 31 -6.08 21.68 -9.18
C SER A 31 -4.79 22.46 -8.91
N GLU A 32 -4.49 22.78 -7.65
CA GLU A 32 -3.23 23.44 -7.25
C GLU A 32 -2.04 22.45 -7.23
N ILE A 33 -2.33 21.15 -7.11
CA ILE A 33 -1.31 20.10 -7.04
C ILE A 33 -0.96 19.63 -8.46
N ASP A 34 0.23 20.01 -8.90
CA ASP A 34 0.84 19.47 -10.12
C ASP A 34 1.55 18.14 -9.80
N LEU A 35 0.91 17.02 -10.08
CA LEU A 35 1.48 15.69 -9.81
C LEU A 35 2.80 15.42 -10.55
N ASP A 36 3.01 15.99 -11.74
CA ASP A 36 4.25 15.79 -12.48
C ASP A 36 5.41 16.53 -11.82
N HIS A 37 5.15 17.74 -11.31
CA HIS A 37 6.11 18.44 -10.46
C HIS A 37 6.38 17.67 -9.16
N GLU A 38 5.35 17.16 -8.50
CA GLU A 38 5.47 16.44 -7.23
C GLU A 38 6.28 15.13 -7.36
N ARG A 39 6.20 14.44 -8.50
CA ARG A 39 7.03 13.26 -8.83
C ARG A 39 8.53 13.54 -8.84
N THR A 40 8.95 14.78 -9.07
CA THR A 40 10.37 15.18 -9.02
C THR A 40 10.91 15.17 -7.60
N LYS A 41 10.04 15.24 -6.58
CA LYS A 41 10.39 15.27 -5.16
C LYS A 41 10.48 13.88 -4.53
N TYR A 42 10.52 12.82 -5.35
CA TYR A 42 10.54 11.42 -4.89
C TYR A 42 11.55 11.18 -3.76
N ASP A 43 12.81 11.57 -3.93
CA ASP A 43 13.85 11.30 -2.92
C ASP A 43 13.59 12.05 -1.61
N GLN A 44 13.10 13.29 -1.69
CA GLN A 44 12.71 14.07 -0.52
C GLN A 44 11.57 13.36 0.23
N TYR A 45 10.51 12.97 -0.47
CA TYR A 45 9.36 12.30 0.14
C TYR A 45 9.71 10.92 0.69
N LYS A 46 10.57 10.16 -0.01
CA LYS A 46 11.07 8.89 0.51
C LYS A 46 11.77 9.08 1.85
N GLN A 47 12.66 10.08 1.97
CA GLN A 47 13.39 10.34 3.21
C GLN A 47 12.48 10.84 4.33
N GLU A 48 11.55 11.75 4.02
CA GLU A 48 10.56 12.28 4.97
C GLU A 48 9.71 11.15 5.54
N LEU A 49 9.09 10.34 4.67
CA LEU A 49 8.22 9.24 5.07
C LEU A 49 8.97 8.16 5.87
N LEU A 50 10.23 7.88 5.54
CA LEU A 50 11.07 6.96 6.33
C LEU A 50 11.56 7.58 7.64
N ALA A 51 11.45 8.89 7.85
CA ALA A 51 11.79 9.55 9.11
C ALA A 51 10.57 9.69 10.03
N THR A 52 9.36 9.75 9.46
CA THR A 52 8.10 9.88 10.18
C THR A 52 7.32 8.56 10.16
N ASP A 53 6.45 8.40 9.16
CA ASP A 53 5.30 7.49 9.17
C ASP A 53 5.71 6.02 8.96
N PHE A 54 6.88 5.80 8.36
CA PHE A 54 7.44 4.49 8.03
C PHE A 54 8.84 4.29 8.63
N SER A 55 9.14 4.97 9.74
CA SER A 55 10.42 4.86 10.45
C SER A 55 10.75 3.43 10.92
N GLN A 56 9.73 2.62 11.22
CA GLN A 56 9.84 1.21 11.57
C GLN A 56 10.53 0.37 10.48
N LEU A 57 10.37 0.71 9.20
CA LEU A 57 11.01 -0.03 8.11
C LEU A 57 12.54 -0.02 8.20
N LYS A 58 13.13 1.08 8.72
CA LYS A 58 14.58 1.18 8.98
C LYS A 58 15.04 0.18 10.04
N GLN A 59 14.20 -0.08 11.04
CA GLN A 59 14.49 -1.06 12.09
C GLN A 59 14.35 -2.48 11.55
N TRP A 60 13.27 -2.78 10.81
CA TRP A 60 13.00 -4.11 10.28
C TRP A 60 14.03 -4.58 9.25
N ILE A 61 14.57 -3.65 8.46
CA ILE A 61 15.66 -3.93 7.51
C ILE A 61 17.05 -3.99 8.18
N LYS A 62 17.11 -3.86 9.52
CA LYS A 62 18.34 -3.94 10.34
C LYS A 62 19.43 -2.97 9.89
N GLY A 63 19.05 -1.73 9.55
CA GLY A 63 19.99 -0.67 9.18
C GLY A 63 20.55 -0.74 7.75
N LYS A 64 20.09 -1.68 6.92
CA LYS A 64 20.41 -1.67 5.48
C LYS A 64 19.74 -0.49 4.77
N SER A 65 20.27 -0.10 3.61
CA SER A 65 19.69 0.97 2.79
C SER A 65 18.32 0.57 2.25
N ILE A 66 17.40 1.53 2.18
CA ILE A 66 16.09 1.35 1.53
C ILE A 66 16.13 2.06 0.17
N ASP A 67 16.19 1.26 -0.89
CA ASP A 67 16.23 1.75 -2.26
C ASP A 67 14.84 2.28 -2.66
N ALA A 68 13.80 1.49 -2.38
CA ALA A 68 12.39 1.84 -2.57
C ALA A 68 11.49 1.05 -1.60
N PHE A 69 10.28 1.55 -1.33
CA PHE A 69 9.26 0.82 -0.57
C PHE A 69 7.84 1.20 -1.01
N THR A 70 6.87 0.31 -0.78
CA THR A 70 5.44 0.55 -1.02
C THR A 70 4.56 -0.37 -0.15
N SER A 71 3.25 -0.15 -0.14
CA SER A 71 2.29 -1.04 0.51
C SER A 71 2.06 -2.32 -0.29
N ALA A 72 1.59 -3.35 0.42
CA ALA A 72 1.41 -4.68 -0.10
C ALA A 72 0.19 -5.38 0.51
N SER A 73 -0.18 -6.53 -0.05
CA SER A 73 -1.16 -7.46 0.53
C SER A 73 -0.99 -8.86 -0.06
N ALA A 74 -1.68 -9.86 0.49
CA ALA A 74 -1.81 -11.17 -0.15
C ALA A 74 -3.19 -11.34 -0.84
N PRO A 75 -3.26 -11.96 -2.03
CA PRO A 75 -4.53 -12.32 -2.72
C PRO A 75 -5.41 -13.36 -1.99
N GLN A 76 -6.73 -13.40 -2.27
CA GLN A 76 -7.76 -14.24 -1.56
C GLN A 76 -7.36 -15.70 -1.63
N SER A 77 -6.94 -16.12 -2.82
CA SER A 77 -6.57 -17.49 -3.14
C SER A 77 -5.26 -17.94 -2.49
N THR A 78 -4.35 -17.01 -2.16
CA THR A 78 -3.04 -17.34 -1.59
C THR A 78 -3.15 -17.67 -0.09
N ALA A 79 -4.03 -16.97 0.65
CA ALA A 79 -4.21 -17.19 2.09
C ALA A 79 -4.64 -18.62 2.45
N ASN A 80 -5.44 -19.26 1.57
CA ASN A 80 -5.88 -20.65 1.78
C ASN A 80 -4.79 -21.68 1.40
N LYS A 81 -3.95 -21.39 0.39
CA LYS A 81 -2.93 -22.33 -0.10
C LYS A 81 -1.72 -22.50 0.82
N VAL A 82 -1.39 -21.48 1.61
CA VAL A 82 -0.27 -21.54 2.55
C VAL A 82 -0.59 -22.44 3.76
N GLN A 83 -1.87 -22.64 4.07
CA GLN A 83 -2.31 -23.41 5.23
C GLN A 83 -2.14 -24.94 5.05
N GLU A 84 -2.00 -25.44 3.81
CA GLU A 84 -1.97 -26.88 3.50
C GLU A 84 -0.55 -27.46 3.24
N MET A 85 0.51 -26.65 3.14
CA MET A 85 1.85 -27.09 2.72
C MET A 85 2.78 -27.56 3.86
N VAL A 86 2.27 -27.75 5.09
CA VAL A 86 3.10 -27.99 6.30
C VAL A 86 3.16 -29.47 6.70
N THR A 87 3.20 -30.39 5.73
CA THR A 87 3.35 -31.80 6.06
C THR A 87 4.40 -32.47 5.17
N ASP A 88 5.45 -32.94 5.84
CA ASP A 88 6.46 -33.90 5.40
C ASP A 88 7.67 -33.37 4.61
N GLY A 89 8.69 -32.97 5.41
CA GLY A 89 10.06 -33.42 5.19
C GLY A 89 10.96 -32.51 4.36
N ILE A 90 11.89 -31.83 5.03
CA ILE A 90 13.36 -31.90 4.81
C ILE A 90 14.03 -30.88 5.76
N LYS A 91 14.97 -31.38 6.56
CA LYS A 91 15.89 -30.59 7.37
C LYS A 91 17.07 -30.17 6.47
N ASN A 92 17.45 -28.90 6.54
CA ASN A 92 18.60 -28.23 5.88
C ASN A 92 18.30 -27.47 4.59
N VAL A 93 17.52 -26.39 4.67
CA VAL A 93 17.77 -25.04 4.11
C VAL A 93 16.82 -24.11 4.89
N ALA A 94 17.21 -22.86 5.15
CA ALA A 94 16.50 -21.88 5.98
C ALA A 94 15.14 -21.41 5.39
N LEU A 95 14.20 -22.33 5.23
CA LEU A 95 12.80 -22.12 4.85
C LEU A 95 11.82 -22.75 5.87
N SER A 96 12.32 -23.54 6.83
CA SER A 96 11.52 -24.22 7.85
C SER A 96 11.22 -23.39 9.12
N ALA A 97 11.52 -22.09 9.15
CA ALA A 97 11.17 -21.22 10.26
C ALA A 97 9.89 -20.41 10.03
N VAL A 98 9.36 -20.40 8.81
CA VAL A 98 8.28 -19.50 8.43
C VAL A 98 7.02 -20.30 8.15
N GLY A 99 6.30 -20.63 9.22
CA GLY A 99 4.87 -20.95 9.14
C GLY A 99 4.09 -19.67 8.86
N VAL A 100 4.29 -19.09 7.67
CA VAL A 100 3.73 -17.80 7.23
C VAL A 100 2.20 -17.87 7.30
N LYS A 101 1.58 -17.25 8.29
CA LYS A 101 0.13 -17.08 8.36
C LYS A 101 -0.20 -15.67 7.84
N ILE A 102 -0.20 -15.48 6.52
CA ILE A 102 -0.67 -14.22 5.95
C ILE A 102 -2.19 -14.10 6.16
N LYS A 103 -2.60 -13.54 7.30
CA LYS A 103 -3.99 -13.23 7.62
C LYS A 103 -4.45 -12.05 6.77
N ARG A 104 -5.57 -12.23 6.08
CA ARG A 104 -5.76 -11.58 4.80
C ARG A 104 -6.48 -10.24 4.75
N VAL A 105 -6.74 -9.52 5.85
CA VAL A 105 -7.70 -8.39 5.70
C VAL A 105 -7.44 -7.18 6.59
N GLU A 106 -6.69 -7.28 7.68
CA GLU A 106 -6.67 -6.19 8.67
C GLU A 106 -5.28 -5.72 9.09
N THR A 107 -4.22 -6.27 8.51
CA THR A 107 -2.85 -5.90 8.89
C THR A 107 -2.08 -5.32 7.71
N ASP A 108 -1.28 -4.30 8.00
CA ASP A 108 -0.48 -3.63 6.99
C ASP A 108 0.64 -4.56 6.51
N CYS A 109 0.90 -4.54 5.21
CA CYS A 109 2.04 -5.23 4.61
C CYS A 109 2.85 -4.25 3.76
N PHE A 110 4.15 -4.51 3.63
CA PHE A 110 5.08 -3.62 2.94
C PHE A 110 6.06 -4.41 2.08
N TRP A 111 6.33 -3.86 0.91
CA TRP A 111 7.49 -4.21 0.10
C TRP A 111 8.62 -3.24 0.35
N VAL A 112 9.84 -3.75 0.54
CA VAL A 112 11.07 -2.95 0.67
C VAL A 112 12.15 -3.54 -0.21
N LEU A 113 12.68 -2.74 -1.14
CA LEU A 113 13.85 -3.08 -1.94
C LEU A 113 15.11 -2.56 -1.24
N SER A 114 16.08 -3.44 -1.02
CA SER A 114 17.34 -3.11 -0.36
C SER A 114 18.49 -3.88 -1.01
N GLY A 115 19.32 -3.19 -1.80
CA GLY A 115 20.31 -3.87 -2.61
C GLY A 115 19.62 -4.88 -3.53
N SER A 116 20.23 -6.04 -3.78
CA SER A 116 19.65 -7.06 -4.66
C SER A 116 18.60 -7.96 -3.98
N ASN A 117 18.09 -7.55 -2.82
CA ASN A 117 17.08 -8.30 -2.08
C ASN A 117 15.78 -7.52 -2.00
N LEU A 118 14.68 -8.25 -2.10
CA LEU A 118 13.33 -7.74 -1.91
C LEU A 118 12.74 -8.34 -0.63
N TYR A 119 12.23 -7.48 0.24
CA TYR A 119 11.69 -7.83 1.54
C TYR A 119 10.18 -7.61 1.54
N PHE A 120 9.44 -8.63 1.96
CA PHE A 120 8.03 -8.52 2.30
C PHE A 120 7.90 -8.54 3.82
N PHE A 121 7.31 -7.47 4.38
CA PHE A 121 6.98 -7.38 5.78
C PHE A 121 5.47 -7.45 5.96
N SER A 122 5.01 -8.26 6.90
CA SER A 122 3.62 -8.25 7.38
C SER A 122 3.58 -7.82 8.83
N THR A 123 2.53 -7.10 9.22
CA THR A 123 2.29 -6.76 10.62
C THR A 123 1.22 -7.65 11.25
N ASN A 124 1.18 -7.64 12.57
CA ASN A 124 0.06 -8.16 13.34
C ASN A 124 -1.04 -7.07 13.48
N THR A 125 -2.11 -7.38 14.22
CA THR A 125 -3.27 -6.49 14.42
C THR A 125 -2.97 -5.23 15.23
N VAL A 126 -1.81 -5.15 15.89
CA VAL A 126 -1.36 -3.96 16.63
C VAL A 126 -0.26 -3.19 15.88
N GLY A 127 0.04 -3.57 14.63
CA GLY A 127 1.00 -2.87 13.77
C GLY A 127 2.47 -3.22 14.00
N GLU A 128 2.76 -4.24 14.82
CA GLU A 128 4.12 -4.74 15.01
C GLU A 128 4.50 -5.76 13.93
N LEU A 129 5.79 -5.87 13.64
CA LEU A 129 6.32 -6.85 12.69
C LEU A 129 5.93 -8.27 13.12
N ASP A 130 5.21 -8.97 12.27
CA ASP A 130 4.82 -10.36 12.47
C ASP A 130 5.76 -11.26 11.65
N GLU A 131 5.85 -11.03 10.34
CA GLU A 131 6.61 -11.89 9.44
C GLU A 131 7.49 -11.09 8.48
N THR A 132 8.61 -11.72 8.11
CA THR A 132 9.52 -11.21 7.08
C THR A 132 9.84 -12.32 6.10
N ILE A 133 9.57 -12.07 4.81
CA ILE A 133 10.00 -12.95 3.72
C ILE A 133 11.05 -12.19 2.92
N VAL A 134 12.18 -12.85 2.63
CA VAL A 134 13.26 -12.27 1.85
C VAL A 134 13.41 -13.02 0.55
N PHE A 135 13.32 -12.30 -0.56
CA PHE A 135 13.55 -12.80 -1.90
C PHE A 135 14.92 -12.31 -2.36
N ASP A 136 15.80 -13.25 -2.67
CA ASP A 136 17.10 -12.95 -3.25
C ASP A 136 16.98 -12.63 -4.74
N ASN A 137 18.10 -12.20 -5.33
CA ASN A 137 18.21 -11.85 -6.74
C ASN A 137 17.69 -12.95 -7.68
N PHE A 138 18.05 -14.21 -7.42
CA PHE A 138 17.71 -15.34 -8.28
C PHE A 138 16.20 -15.64 -8.26
N ARG A 139 15.54 -15.44 -7.11
CA ARG A 139 14.08 -15.58 -7.00
C ARG A 139 13.36 -14.44 -7.69
N ILE A 140 13.87 -13.21 -7.61
CA ILE A 140 13.24 -12.04 -8.23
C ILE A 140 13.34 -12.11 -9.76
N GLU A 141 14.49 -12.51 -10.30
CA GLU A 141 14.70 -12.65 -11.76
C GLU A 141 13.75 -13.66 -12.41
N LYS A 142 13.33 -14.69 -11.66
CA LYS A 142 12.40 -15.72 -12.13
C LYS A 142 10.94 -15.44 -11.78
N ALA A 143 10.66 -14.36 -11.05
CA ALA A 143 9.32 -14.03 -10.62
C ALA A 143 8.47 -13.58 -11.82
N GLN A 144 7.18 -13.88 -11.75
CA GLN A 144 6.20 -13.40 -12.73
C GLN A 144 5.50 -12.17 -12.18
N LEU A 145 5.40 -11.12 -12.98
CA LEU A 145 4.72 -9.89 -12.63
C LEU A 145 3.53 -9.68 -13.55
N GLN A 146 2.35 -9.44 -12.98
CA GLN A 146 1.10 -9.22 -13.72
C GLN A 146 0.36 -8.02 -13.16
N TYR A 147 -0.42 -7.34 -14.00
CA TYR A 147 -1.30 -6.29 -13.53
C TYR A 147 -2.50 -6.88 -12.76
N GLY A 148 -2.65 -6.50 -11.49
CA GLY A 148 -3.70 -7.00 -10.59
C GLY A 148 -5.00 -6.19 -10.61
N GLY A 149 -5.01 -5.04 -11.30
CA GLY A 149 -6.18 -4.17 -11.37
C GLY A 149 -6.18 -3.07 -10.31
N ILE A 150 -7.38 -2.63 -9.92
CA ILE A 150 -7.58 -1.66 -8.83
C ILE A 150 -7.96 -2.44 -7.58
N LEU A 151 -7.33 -2.13 -6.45
CA LEU A 151 -7.63 -2.74 -5.15
C LEU A 151 -9.08 -2.41 -4.76
N LYS A 152 -9.97 -3.39 -4.90
CA LYS A 152 -11.37 -3.27 -4.47
C LYS A 152 -11.50 -3.75 -3.02
N SER A 153 -12.13 -2.95 -2.17
CA SER A 153 -12.50 -3.38 -0.82
C SER A 153 -13.49 -4.54 -0.88
N GLN A 154 -13.41 -5.44 0.10
CA GLN A 154 -14.33 -6.55 0.29
C GLN A 154 -15.79 -6.10 0.46
N LEU A 155 -16.03 -4.83 0.81
CA LEU A 155 -17.36 -4.28 1.06
C LEU A 155 -18.06 -3.71 -0.18
N GLY A 156 -17.45 -3.74 -1.37
CA GLY A 156 -18.12 -3.58 -2.66
C GLY A 156 -18.80 -2.23 -2.97
N ALA A 157 -18.83 -1.26 -2.06
CA ALA A 157 -19.51 0.02 -2.24
C ALA A 157 -18.51 1.18 -2.20
N TYR A 158 -17.87 1.46 -3.35
CA TYR A 158 -17.20 2.73 -3.57
C TYR A 158 -17.94 3.53 -4.62
N SER A 159 -18.12 4.82 -4.37
CA SER A 159 -18.53 5.76 -5.41
C SER A 159 -17.44 5.80 -6.50
N LYS A 160 -17.80 6.02 -7.78
CA LYS A 160 -16.81 6.19 -8.88
C LYS A 160 -15.74 7.24 -8.56
N SER A 161 -16.10 8.27 -7.79
CA SER A 161 -15.17 9.30 -7.30
C SER A 161 -14.16 8.80 -6.27
N SER A 162 -14.41 7.65 -5.63
CA SER A 162 -13.48 7.00 -4.71
C SER A 162 -12.50 6.07 -5.43
N GLU A 163 -12.84 5.57 -6.62
CA GLU A 163 -11.98 4.66 -7.40
C GLU A 163 -10.65 5.31 -7.80
N GLU A 164 -10.65 6.62 -8.07
CA GLU A 164 -9.43 7.38 -8.38
C GLU A 164 -8.40 7.32 -7.23
N TYR A 165 -8.88 7.19 -5.99
CA TYR A 165 -8.04 7.12 -4.80
C TYR A 165 -7.64 5.70 -4.43
N LEU A 166 -8.19 4.68 -5.10
CA LEU A 166 -7.84 3.29 -4.82
C LEU A 166 -6.47 2.94 -5.41
N PRO A 167 -5.64 2.17 -4.70
CA PRO A 167 -4.38 1.66 -5.23
C PRO A 167 -4.59 0.83 -6.50
N LYS A 168 -3.73 1.04 -7.50
CA LYS A 168 -3.51 0.03 -8.53
C LYS A 168 -2.59 -1.04 -7.95
N THR A 169 -2.86 -2.30 -8.26
CA THR A 169 -2.09 -3.42 -7.77
C THR A 169 -1.40 -4.16 -8.91
N HIS A 170 -0.24 -4.70 -8.61
CA HIS A 170 0.43 -5.71 -9.41
C HIS A 170 0.59 -6.96 -8.57
N ILE A 171 0.52 -8.12 -9.20
CA ILE A 171 0.75 -9.40 -8.53
C ILE A 171 2.13 -9.87 -8.95
N ILE A 172 3.00 -10.04 -7.96
CA ILE A 172 4.29 -10.69 -8.14
C ILE A 172 4.19 -12.12 -7.61
N THR A 173 4.55 -13.09 -8.44
CA THR A 173 4.47 -14.52 -8.13
C THR A 173 5.86 -15.12 -8.15
N PHE A 174 6.24 -15.74 -7.03
CA PHE A 174 7.50 -16.42 -6.87
C PHE A 174 7.29 -17.93 -6.87
N ASP A 175 8.18 -18.66 -7.54
CA ASP A 175 8.24 -20.10 -7.42
C ASP A 175 8.93 -20.47 -6.09
N MET A 176 8.20 -21.15 -5.21
CA MET A 176 8.69 -21.56 -3.89
C MET A 176 8.63 -23.08 -3.76
N GLU A 177 9.48 -23.63 -2.91
CA GLU A 177 9.40 -25.04 -2.52
C GLU A 177 8.04 -25.27 -1.83
N GLY A 178 7.13 -25.97 -2.50
CA GLY A 178 5.75 -26.18 -2.07
C GLY A 178 4.69 -25.63 -3.03
N GLY A 179 5.03 -24.63 -3.85
CA GLY A 179 4.14 -24.08 -4.87
C GLY A 179 4.30 -22.56 -5.04
N PRO A 180 3.60 -21.96 -6.01
CA PRO A 180 3.74 -20.54 -6.30
C PRO A 180 3.17 -19.67 -5.17
N LEU A 181 3.96 -18.68 -4.75
CA LEU A 181 3.55 -17.64 -3.79
C LEU A 181 3.27 -16.34 -4.54
N SER A 182 2.00 -15.94 -4.60
CA SER A 182 1.57 -14.68 -5.22
C SER A 182 1.27 -13.63 -4.15
N LEU A 183 1.84 -12.44 -4.30
CA LEU A 183 1.70 -11.30 -3.39
C LEU A 183 1.43 -10.02 -4.20
N GLU A 184 0.72 -9.07 -3.61
CA GLU A 184 0.32 -7.81 -4.25
C GLU A 184 1.33 -6.70 -3.93
N ILE A 185 1.66 -5.90 -4.94
CA ILE A 185 2.42 -4.65 -4.86
C ILE A 185 1.42 -3.51 -5.13
N HIS A 186 1.31 -2.56 -4.23
CA HIS A 186 0.44 -1.39 -4.43
C HIS A 186 1.22 -0.23 -5.04
N ASP A 187 0.55 0.58 -5.87
CA ASP A 187 1.12 1.79 -6.48
C ASP A 187 1.15 3.00 -5.53
N ARG A 188 0.78 2.83 -4.26
CA ARG A 188 0.76 3.87 -3.25
C ARG A 188 0.84 3.28 -1.86
N LEU A 189 1.35 4.06 -0.92
CA LEU A 189 1.34 3.74 0.49
C LEU A 189 -0.06 3.93 1.08
N ASN A 190 -0.43 3.11 2.07
CA ASN A 190 -1.68 3.25 2.81
C ASN A 190 -1.65 4.52 3.67
N TYR A 191 -2.48 5.51 3.33
CA TYR A 191 -2.62 6.75 4.10
C TYR A 191 -3.78 6.65 5.07
N ILE A 192 -3.46 6.61 6.36
CA ILE A 192 -4.43 6.74 7.44
C ILE A 192 -4.52 8.22 7.81
N THR A 193 -5.72 8.78 7.72
CA THR A 193 -5.94 10.20 8.01
C THR A 193 -5.78 10.45 9.51
N ASP A 194 -4.93 11.41 9.87
CA ASP A 194 -4.81 11.89 11.24
C ASP A 194 -6.15 12.53 11.66
N PRO A 195 -6.79 12.09 12.77
CA PRO A 195 -8.03 12.68 13.27
C PRO A 195 -7.95 14.20 13.47
N THR A 196 -6.78 14.73 13.82
CA THR A 196 -6.56 16.17 14.02
C THR A 196 -6.56 16.96 12.71
N ASP A 197 -6.23 16.30 11.60
CA ASP A 197 -6.22 16.88 10.26
C ASP A 197 -7.49 16.58 9.46
N MET A 198 -8.50 15.94 10.07
CA MET A 198 -9.71 15.48 9.38
C MET A 198 -10.45 16.62 8.63
N LEU A 199 -10.37 17.85 9.13
CA LEU A 199 -10.95 19.04 8.50
C LEU A 199 -9.95 19.82 7.63
N ASN A 200 -8.65 19.49 7.69
CA ASN A 200 -7.60 20.10 6.90
C ASN A 200 -7.35 19.33 5.59
N LEU A 201 -8.27 19.53 4.65
CA LEU A 201 -8.26 18.84 3.36
C LEU A 201 -6.97 19.08 2.54
N LYS A 202 -6.38 20.28 2.61
CA LYS A 202 -5.13 20.58 1.89
C LYS A 202 -4.00 19.68 2.37
N LYS A 203 -3.81 19.60 3.69
CA LYS A 203 -2.78 18.75 4.31
C LYS A 203 -3.00 17.26 4.01
N GLN A 204 -4.26 16.80 3.99
CA GLN A 204 -4.57 15.42 3.60
C GLN A 204 -4.22 15.13 2.13
N LEU A 205 -4.54 16.04 1.21
CA LEU A 205 -4.21 15.88 -0.20
C LEU A 205 -2.70 15.89 -0.41
N GLU A 206 -1.97 16.81 0.22
CA GLU A 206 -0.51 16.85 0.20
C GLU A 206 0.11 15.55 0.73
N ALA A 207 -0.39 15.03 1.86
CA ALA A 207 0.08 13.75 2.39
C ALA A 207 -0.19 12.58 1.42
N ARG A 208 -1.40 12.50 0.86
CA ARG A 208 -1.75 11.48 -0.14
C ARG A 208 -0.84 11.54 -1.37
N VAL A 209 -0.48 12.74 -1.83
CA VAL A 209 0.47 12.93 -2.94
C VAL A 209 1.84 12.36 -2.58
N LYS A 210 2.37 12.65 -1.39
CA LYS A 210 3.66 12.07 -0.95
C LYS A 210 3.63 10.54 -0.96
N TYR A 211 2.55 9.97 -0.42
CA TYR A 211 2.35 8.53 -0.31
C TYR A 211 2.21 7.87 -1.69
N GLN A 212 1.52 8.54 -2.62
CA GLN A 212 1.41 8.10 -4.00
C GLN A 212 2.75 8.19 -4.74
N VAL A 213 3.43 9.34 -4.69
CA VAL A 213 4.71 9.56 -5.39
C VAL A 213 5.76 8.52 -4.97
N VAL A 214 5.83 8.20 -3.68
CA VAL A 214 6.79 7.19 -3.19
C VAL A 214 6.39 5.78 -3.63
N GLY A 215 5.11 5.40 -3.46
CA GLY A 215 4.64 4.06 -3.81
C GLY A 215 4.65 3.78 -5.32
N GLU A 216 4.23 4.73 -6.16
CA GLU A 216 4.08 4.51 -7.61
C GLU A 216 5.44 4.30 -8.29
N ARG A 217 6.50 4.87 -7.70
CA ARG A 217 7.87 4.73 -8.18
C ARG A 217 8.47 3.36 -7.89
N PHE A 218 7.96 2.64 -6.89
CA PHE A 218 8.53 1.37 -6.43
C PHE A 218 8.72 0.37 -7.57
N LEU A 219 7.67 0.14 -8.37
CA LEU A 219 7.73 -0.86 -9.44
C LEU A 219 8.77 -0.49 -10.50
N SER A 220 8.82 0.79 -10.89
CA SER A 220 9.83 1.25 -11.86
C SER A 220 11.26 1.04 -11.38
N ILE A 221 11.53 1.29 -10.09
CA ILE A 221 12.85 1.05 -9.49
C ILE A 221 13.15 -0.45 -9.45
N LEU A 222 12.16 -1.27 -9.08
CA LEU A 222 12.30 -2.72 -9.07
C LEU A 222 12.64 -3.26 -10.48
N GLN A 223 11.90 -2.85 -11.51
CA GLN A 223 12.12 -3.28 -12.90
C GLN A 223 13.44 -2.76 -13.47
N ASN A 224 13.86 -1.55 -13.12
CA ASN A 224 15.17 -1.04 -13.52
C ASN A 224 16.32 -1.86 -12.93
N LYS A 225 16.11 -2.45 -11.73
CA LYS A 225 17.09 -3.31 -11.07
C LYS A 225 17.04 -4.76 -11.55
N PHE A 226 15.86 -5.24 -11.93
CA PHE A 226 15.62 -6.58 -12.44
C PHE A 226 14.91 -6.49 -13.81
N PRO A 227 15.66 -6.24 -14.90
CA PRO A 227 15.09 -5.95 -16.22
C PRO A 227 14.25 -7.09 -16.83
N ASP A 228 14.45 -8.31 -16.35
CA ASP A 228 13.68 -9.50 -16.75
C ASP A 228 12.30 -9.57 -16.08
N LEU A 229 12.10 -8.82 -14.99
CA LEU A 229 10.82 -8.72 -14.29
C LEU A 229 9.86 -7.78 -15.05
N LYS A 230 9.25 -8.30 -16.11
CA LYS A 230 8.30 -7.55 -16.95
C LYS A 230 6.86 -7.86 -16.59
N ILE A 231 6.01 -6.84 -16.73
CA ILE A 231 4.56 -7.03 -16.62
C ILE A 231 4.12 -7.88 -17.81
N THR A 232 3.47 -8.99 -17.50
CA THR A 232 2.83 -9.91 -18.43
C THR A 232 1.31 -9.72 -18.45
#